data_AF-A0A6J6QP67-F1
#
_entry.id   AF-A0A6J6QP67-F1
#
_cell.length_a   1.000
_cell.length_b   1.000
_cell.length_c   1.000
_cell.angle_alpha   90.00
_cell.angle_beta   90.00
_cell.angle_gamma   90.00
#
_symmetry.space_group_name_H-M   'P 1'
#
loop_
_entity.id
_entity.type
_entity.pdbx_description
1 polymer ?
#
loop_
_entity_poly.entity_id
_entity_poly.type
_entity_poly.pdbx_seq_one_letter_code
_entity_poly.pdbx_strand_id
1 'polypeptide(L)'
;MNSFNFSNEVKQARKNGSPVVALESTIISHGLPRPKNLEIAKEIENTVRGIGAVPATIAMLNGVVHVGLEEAELLEIATSDAVTKASVRDLAILAQQKRHAATTVAATSHIAQEAGISIFATGGLGGVHRGARDTWDESADLYTLARTDITVVCAGVKSILDVAATLERIESLSIGLVGYRTLKFPGFYLRESGFNLEYQAASPKDLAEIIRARKKLGTENAALLVANPIEREVPRDIHDRVLASGLALATEQGISGKYVTPFLLDYFHHNSDGESLRANIEIILSNAALAAEIAVALIKLED
;
A
#
# COMPACT_ATOMS: atom_id res chain seq x y z
N MET A 1 -10.27 -11.11 21.70
CA MET A 1 -9.15 -10.17 21.49
C MET A 1 -8.24 -10.79 20.46
N ASN A 2 -7.95 -10.08 19.37
CA ASN A 2 -6.98 -10.55 18.37
C ASN A 2 -5.59 -10.54 19.03
N SER A 3 -4.88 -11.66 18.97
CA SER A 3 -3.54 -11.78 19.57
C SER A 3 -2.49 -11.24 18.60
N PHE A 4 -2.33 -9.92 18.54
CA PHE A 4 -1.24 -9.27 17.81
C PHE A 4 -0.04 -9.03 18.73
N ASN A 5 1.17 -9.25 18.21
CA ASN A 5 2.39 -8.79 18.83
C ASN A 5 2.68 -7.36 18.36
N PHE A 6 2.88 -6.43 19.29
CA PHE A 6 3.23 -5.05 18.97
C PHE A 6 4.69 -4.80 19.30
N SER A 7 5.44 -4.11 18.45
CA SER A 7 6.78 -3.64 18.79
C SER A 7 6.74 -2.73 20.02
N ASN A 8 7.88 -2.55 20.69
CA ASN A 8 7.96 -1.66 21.86
C ASN A 8 7.59 -0.22 21.49
N GLU A 9 8.02 0.26 20.32
CA GLU A 9 7.72 1.60 19.81
C GLU A 9 6.21 1.79 19.61
N VAL A 10 5.53 0.83 18.96
CA VAL A 10 4.09 0.90 18.72
C VAL A 10 3.29 0.76 20.02
N LYS A 11 3.71 -0.10 20.96
CA LYS A 11 3.08 -0.18 22.30
C LYS A 11 3.11 1.18 23.01
N GLN A 12 4.25 1.86 22.97
CA GLN A 12 4.42 3.16 23.60
C GLN A 12 3.60 4.24 22.89
N ALA A 13 3.57 4.24 21.55
CA ALA A 13 2.77 5.16 20.75
C ALA A 13 1.28 5.05 21.09
N ARG A 14 0.75 3.82 21.15
CA ARG A 14 -0.65 3.56 21.51
C ARG A 14 -0.98 4.03 22.93
N LYS A 15 -0.07 3.83 23.88
CA LYS A 15 -0.25 4.30 25.26
C LYS A 15 -0.27 5.82 25.35
N ASN A 16 0.52 6.51 24.54
CA ASN A 16 0.66 7.95 24.54
C ASN A 16 -0.31 8.68 23.60
N GLY A 17 -1.11 7.96 22.81
CA GLY A 17 -1.92 8.55 21.75
C GLY A 17 -1.08 9.19 20.64
N SER A 18 0.15 8.71 20.41
CA SER A 18 1.04 9.22 19.36
C SER A 18 0.61 8.73 17.97
N PRO A 19 0.89 9.48 16.88
CA PRO A 19 0.46 9.09 15.54
C PRO A 19 1.17 7.81 15.12
N VAL A 20 0.41 6.85 14.57
CA VAL A 20 0.95 5.60 14.04
C VAL A 20 0.60 5.50 12.56
N VAL A 21 1.57 5.12 11.73
CA VAL A 21 1.38 4.87 10.30
C VAL A 21 1.68 3.41 10.02
N ALA A 22 0.69 2.66 9.57
CA ALA A 22 0.89 1.29 9.10
C ALA A 22 1.72 1.29 7.81
N LEU A 23 2.53 0.24 7.61
CA LEU A 23 3.30 -0.03 6.41
C LEU A 23 3.16 -1.52 6.04
N GLU A 24 3.04 -1.85 4.75
CA GLU A 24 2.93 -3.24 4.32
C GLU A 24 4.30 -3.91 4.17
N SER A 25 4.35 -5.23 4.33
CA SER A 25 5.58 -6.03 4.14
C SER A 25 5.70 -6.68 2.77
N THR A 26 4.63 -6.80 1.98
CA THR A 26 4.71 -7.39 0.62
C THR A 26 5.69 -6.63 -0.26
N ILE A 27 5.74 -5.31 -0.11
CA ILE A 27 6.67 -4.47 -0.86
C ILE A 27 8.14 -4.80 -0.55
N ILE A 28 8.43 -5.20 0.68
CA ILE A 28 9.77 -5.56 1.16
C ILE A 28 10.19 -6.92 0.59
N SER A 29 9.33 -7.94 0.72
CA SER A 29 9.71 -9.31 0.34
C SER A 29 9.48 -9.63 -1.16
N HIS A 30 8.55 -8.94 -1.82
CA HIS A 30 8.12 -9.27 -3.20
C HIS A 30 8.04 -8.07 -4.16
N GLY A 31 8.26 -6.84 -3.67
CA GLY A 31 8.15 -5.62 -4.49
C GLY A 31 9.47 -4.93 -4.80
N LEU A 32 10.52 -5.23 -4.04
CA LEU A 32 11.84 -4.61 -4.13
C LEU A 32 12.94 -5.69 -4.24
N PRO A 33 14.00 -5.44 -5.02
CA PRO A 33 15.10 -6.39 -5.17
C PRO A 33 15.96 -6.45 -3.91
N ARG A 34 16.49 -7.64 -3.62
CA ARG A 34 17.49 -7.85 -2.56
C ARG A 34 18.89 -7.45 -3.04
N PRO A 35 19.78 -6.96 -2.15
CA PRO A 35 19.57 -6.69 -0.72
C PRO A 35 18.95 -5.30 -0.43
N LYS A 36 18.66 -4.50 -1.47
CA LYS A 36 18.23 -3.11 -1.36
C LYS A 36 16.89 -2.97 -0.60
N ASN A 37 16.03 -3.98 -0.68
CA ASN A 37 14.75 -4.02 0.00
C ASN A 37 14.82 -3.75 1.52
N LEU A 38 15.82 -4.27 2.24
CA LEU A 38 15.99 -4.01 3.68
C LEU A 38 16.39 -2.55 3.95
N GLU A 39 17.31 -2.01 3.15
CA GLU A 39 17.75 -0.62 3.27
C GLU A 39 16.58 0.33 3.05
N ILE A 40 15.80 0.11 1.99
CA ILE A 40 14.62 0.92 1.67
C ILE A 40 13.56 0.78 2.77
N ALA A 41 13.33 -0.42 3.31
CA ALA A 41 12.37 -0.60 4.40
C ALA A 41 12.76 0.24 5.64
N LYS A 42 14.05 0.24 6.01
CA LYS A 42 14.57 1.10 7.08
C LYS A 42 14.43 2.59 6.75
N GLU A 43 14.69 2.97 5.51
CA GLU A 43 14.53 4.35 5.04
C GLU A 43 13.07 4.83 5.18
N ILE A 44 12.11 4.01 4.75
CA ILE A 44 10.66 4.30 4.88
C ILE A 44 10.27 4.50 6.35
N GLU A 45 10.69 3.60 7.25
CA GLU A 45 10.41 3.76 8.68
C GLU A 45 11.03 5.04 9.24
N ASN A 46 12.25 5.38 8.82
CA ASN A 46 12.93 6.60 9.26
C ASN A 46 12.27 7.88 8.71
N THR A 47 11.70 7.84 7.50
CA THR A 47 10.89 8.94 6.96
C THR A 47 9.68 9.21 7.85
N VAL A 48 8.95 8.16 8.25
CA VAL A 48 7.80 8.29 9.16
C VAL A 48 8.23 8.85 10.52
N ARG A 49 9.31 8.31 11.11
CA ARG A 49 9.89 8.79 12.38
C ARG A 49 10.30 10.27 12.31
N GLY A 50 10.96 10.66 11.21
CA GLY A 50 11.46 12.03 11.02
C GLY A 50 10.36 13.10 11.00
N ILE A 51 9.12 12.72 10.65
CA ILE A 51 7.95 13.62 10.62
C ILE A 51 7.23 13.65 11.98
N GLY A 52 7.58 12.75 12.91
CA GLY A 52 7.01 12.69 14.25
C GLY A 52 5.88 11.67 14.41
N ALA A 53 5.72 10.73 13.46
CA ALA A 53 4.85 9.58 13.60
C ALA A 53 5.66 8.30 13.87
N VAL A 54 4.98 7.26 14.36
CA VAL A 54 5.57 5.95 14.64
C VAL A 54 5.24 4.99 13.49
N PRO A 55 6.24 4.41 12.80
CA PRO A 55 6.00 3.41 11.78
C PRO A 55 5.57 2.09 12.40
N ALA A 56 4.57 1.45 11.78
CA ALA A 56 4.12 0.11 12.11
C ALA A 56 4.16 -0.76 10.86
N THR A 57 5.36 -1.24 10.50
CA THR A 57 5.50 -2.30 9.48
C THR A 57 4.76 -3.55 9.98
N ILE A 58 3.82 -4.04 9.19
CA ILE A 58 2.97 -5.19 9.55
C ILE A 58 3.43 -6.42 8.76
N ALA A 59 3.62 -7.54 9.45
CA ALA A 59 3.92 -8.84 8.86
C ALA A 59 3.46 -9.98 9.77
N MET A 60 3.61 -11.22 9.31
CA MET A 60 3.42 -12.41 10.13
C MET A 60 4.74 -13.15 10.29
N LEU A 61 5.12 -13.48 11.53
CA LEU A 61 6.26 -14.34 11.82
C LEU A 61 5.80 -15.55 12.61
N ASN A 62 6.15 -16.75 12.13
CA ASN A 62 5.78 -18.02 12.77
C ASN A 62 4.28 -18.13 13.11
N GLY A 63 3.42 -17.61 12.23
CA GLY A 63 1.97 -17.58 12.41
C GLY A 63 1.42 -16.52 13.37
N VAL A 64 2.27 -15.67 13.93
CA VAL A 64 1.87 -14.55 14.79
C VAL A 64 1.92 -13.27 13.96
N VAL A 65 0.88 -12.45 14.06
CA VAL A 65 0.85 -11.12 13.42
C VAL A 65 1.64 -10.14 14.28
N HIS A 66 2.58 -9.43 13.66
CA HIS A 66 3.37 -8.36 14.25
C HIS A 66 2.92 -7.01 13.68
N VAL A 67 2.69 -6.04 14.56
CA VAL A 67 2.32 -4.65 14.24
C VAL A 67 3.42 -3.72 14.74
N GLY A 68 4.23 -3.25 13.80
CA GLY A 68 5.58 -2.77 14.07
C GLY A 68 6.53 -3.95 14.19
N LEU A 69 7.59 -3.95 13.38
CA LEU A 69 8.63 -4.97 13.43
C LEU A 69 9.81 -4.47 14.24
N GLU A 70 10.36 -5.33 15.09
CA GLU A 70 11.70 -5.10 15.65
C GLU A 70 12.77 -5.36 14.57
N GLU A 71 13.99 -4.85 14.75
CA GLU A 71 15.03 -4.91 13.71
C GLU A 71 15.31 -6.35 13.19
N ALA A 72 15.34 -7.33 14.09
CA ALA A 72 15.54 -8.72 13.72
C ALA A 72 14.36 -9.31 12.93
N GLU A 73 13.15 -8.86 13.22
CA GLU A 73 11.92 -9.32 12.55
C GLU A 73 11.84 -8.72 11.13
N LEU A 74 12.22 -7.43 10.99
CA LEU A 74 12.34 -6.78 9.69
C LEU A 74 13.41 -7.46 8.82
N LEU A 75 14.57 -7.80 9.40
CA LEU A 75 15.62 -8.53 8.72
C LEU A 75 15.13 -9.89 8.19
N GLU A 76 14.41 -10.65 9.03
CA GLU A 76 13.81 -11.94 8.64
C GLU A 76 12.85 -11.78 7.47
N ILE A 77 11.91 -10.83 7.54
CA ILE A 77 10.95 -10.55 6.45
C ILE A 77 11.65 -10.12 5.15
N ALA A 78 12.74 -9.35 5.25
CA ALA A 78 13.46 -8.86 4.08
C ALA A 78 14.32 -9.94 3.40
N THR A 79 14.87 -10.88 4.17
CA THR A 79 15.92 -11.79 3.67
C THR A 79 15.47 -13.23 3.47
N SER A 80 14.40 -13.67 4.14
CA SER A 80 13.96 -15.06 4.11
C SER A 80 13.22 -15.42 2.82
N ASP A 81 13.60 -16.54 2.19
CA ASP A 81 12.90 -17.10 1.02
C ASP A 81 11.58 -17.79 1.39
N ALA A 82 11.32 -18.02 2.68
CA ALA A 82 10.13 -18.71 3.16
C ALA A 82 8.91 -17.78 3.36
N VAL A 83 9.07 -16.49 3.10
CA VAL A 83 8.02 -15.48 3.35
C VAL A 83 6.93 -15.57 2.29
N THR A 84 5.72 -15.91 2.72
CA THR A 84 4.57 -16.06 1.81
C THR A 84 3.85 -14.72 1.63
N LYS A 85 3.55 -14.32 0.40
CA LYS A 85 2.61 -13.20 0.15
C LYS A 85 1.20 -13.58 0.65
N ALA A 86 0.65 -12.78 1.56
CA ALA A 86 -0.63 -13.04 2.23
C ALA A 86 -1.63 -11.89 2.06
N SER A 87 -2.78 -12.20 1.50
CA SER A 87 -3.99 -11.39 1.59
C SER A 87 -4.82 -11.82 2.81
N VAL A 88 -5.94 -11.15 3.07
CA VAL A 88 -6.80 -11.38 4.25
C VAL A 88 -7.22 -12.86 4.36
N ARG A 89 -7.58 -13.49 3.24
CA ARG A 89 -7.99 -14.91 3.19
C ARG A 89 -6.90 -15.88 3.62
N ASP A 90 -5.64 -15.48 3.50
CA ASP A 90 -4.49 -16.34 3.78
C ASP A 90 -4.11 -16.31 5.28
N LEU A 91 -4.50 -15.26 6.01
CA LEU A 91 -4.03 -14.99 7.37
C LEU A 91 -4.30 -16.14 8.36
N ALA A 92 -5.55 -16.61 8.45
CA ALA A 92 -5.90 -17.68 9.39
C ALA A 92 -5.19 -19.00 9.07
N ILE A 93 -5.02 -19.30 7.78
CA ILE A 93 -4.35 -20.52 7.29
C ILE A 93 -2.87 -20.46 7.65
N LEU A 94 -2.19 -19.35 7.34
CA LEU A 94 -0.76 -19.18 7.62
C LEU A 94 -0.47 -19.09 9.11
N ALA A 95 -1.39 -18.52 9.90
CA ALA A 95 -1.32 -18.52 11.36
C ALA A 95 -1.34 -19.95 11.92
N GLN A 96 -2.30 -20.77 11.49
CA GLN A 96 -2.40 -22.17 11.91
C GLN A 96 -1.15 -22.98 11.49
N GLN A 97 -0.61 -22.71 10.30
CA GLN A 97 0.59 -23.36 9.77
C GLN A 97 1.90 -22.81 10.36
N LYS A 98 1.84 -21.78 11.22
CA LYS A 98 3.02 -21.13 11.81
C LYS A 98 4.02 -20.63 10.77
N ARG A 99 3.54 -20.03 9.67
CA ARG A 99 4.39 -19.55 8.57
C ARG A 99 4.74 -18.08 8.70
N HIS A 100 5.84 -17.68 8.06
CA HIS A 100 6.14 -16.29 7.80
C HIS A 100 5.31 -15.77 6.62
N ALA A 101 4.80 -14.55 6.73
CA ALA A 101 4.04 -13.93 5.67
C ALA A 101 4.29 -12.43 5.56
N ALA A 102 4.40 -11.98 4.32
CA ALA A 102 4.37 -10.57 3.97
C ALA A 102 2.94 -10.19 3.59
N THR A 103 2.38 -9.20 4.28
CA THR A 103 0.98 -8.79 4.12
C THR A 103 0.83 -7.85 2.94
N THR A 104 -0.21 -8.06 2.12
CA THR A 104 -0.58 -7.13 1.04
C THR A 104 -1.28 -5.89 1.62
N VAL A 105 -1.66 -4.93 0.76
CA VAL A 105 -2.58 -3.84 1.11
C VAL A 105 -3.81 -4.36 1.86
N ALA A 106 -4.56 -5.32 1.30
CA ALA A 106 -5.73 -5.92 1.98
C ALA A 106 -5.42 -6.43 3.40
N ALA A 107 -4.42 -7.29 3.56
CA ALA A 107 -4.09 -7.88 4.86
C ALA A 107 -3.59 -6.82 5.85
N THR A 108 -2.76 -5.90 5.39
CA THR A 108 -2.23 -4.79 6.19
C THR A 108 -3.35 -3.88 6.65
N SER A 109 -4.29 -3.51 5.77
CA SER A 109 -5.44 -2.69 6.11
C SER A 109 -6.34 -3.33 7.15
N HIS A 110 -6.65 -4.62 6.98
CA HIS A 110 -7.44 -5.38 7.95
C HIS A 110 -6.76 -5.39 9.33
N ILE A 111 -5.47 -5.75 9.39
CA ILE A 111 -4.72 -5.83 10.65
C ILE A 111 -4.58 -4.45 11.30
N ALA A 112 -4.31 -3.40 10.51
CA ALA A 112 -4.16 -2.04 10.99
C ALA A 112 -5.46 -1.54 11.65
N GLN A 113 -6.62 -1.74 11.03
CA GLN A 113 -7.91 -1.41 11.63
C GLN A 113 -8.12 -2.16 12.95
N GLU A 114 -7.91 -3.48 12.96
CA GLU A 114 -8.07 -4.30 14.16
C GLU A 114 -7.08 -3.91 15.29
N ALA A 115 -5.94 -3.30 14.91
CA ALA A 115 -4.96 -2.75 15.83
C ALA A 115 -5.28 -1.31 16.32
N GLY A 116 -6.30 -0.68 15.75
CA GLY A 116 -6.68 0.71 16.01
C GLY A 116 -5.79 1.75 15.30
N ILE A 117 -5.20 1.38 14.16
CA ILE A 117 -4.38 2.26 13.32
C ILE A 117 -5.19 2.63 12.07
N SER A 118 -5.44 3.92 11.87
CA SER A 118 -6.33 4.42 10.81
C SER A 118 -5.60 4.98 9.58
N ILE A 119 -4.26 5.07 9.61
CA ILE A 119 -3.44 5.62 8.51
C ILE A 119 -2.46 4.56 8.01
N PHE A 120 -2.38 4.39 6.68
CA PHE A 120 -1.52 3.41 6.01
C PHE A 120 -0.88 4.03 4.76
N ALA A 121 0.44 3.81 4.59
CA ALA A 121 1.15 4.13 3.35
C ALA A 121 1.57 2.87 2.58
N THR A 122 1.35 2.88 1.28
CA THR A 122 1.84 1.86 0.33
C THR A 122 2.36 2.55 -0.93
N GLY A 123 3.03 1.80 -1.81
CA GLY A 123 3.37 2.31 -3.14
C GLY A 123 2.13 2.54 -4.00
N GLY A 124 1.36 1.47 -4.23
CA GLY A 124 0.20 1.50 -5.12
C GLY A 124 -0.72 0.33 -4.84
N LEU A 125 -2.02 0.52 -5.05
CA LEU A 125 -3.03 -0.49 -4.75
C LEU A 125 -3.00 -1.62 -5.78
N GLY A 126 -3.47 -2.81 -5.38
CA GLY A 126 -4.06 -3.74 -6.33
C GLY A 126 -5.39 -3.19 -6.86
N GLY A 127 -5.95 -3.84 -7.87
CA GLY A 127 -7.18 -3.37 -8.51
C GLY A 127 -7.75 -4.40 -9.45
N VAL A 128 -8.51 -3.95 -10.44
CA VAL A 128 -9.01 -4.78 -11.52
C VAL A 128 -7.88 -5.04 -12.51
N HIS A 129 -7.59 -6.31 -12.81
CA HIS A 129 -6.57 -6.65 -13.78
C HIS A 129 -7.07 -6.45 -15.22
N ARG A 130 -6.13 -6.23 -16.14
CA ARG A 130 -6.45 -6.19 -17.57
C ARG A 130 -6.99 -7.55 -18.01
N GLY A 131 -8.15 -7.55 -18.68
CA GLY A 131 -8.85 -8.78 -19.07
C GLY A 131 -9.77 -9.36 -18.00
N ALA A 132 -9.94 -8.69 -16.84
CA ALA A 132 -10.82 -9.16 -15.76
C ALA A 132 -12.29 -9.34 -16.16
N ARG A 133 -12.74 -8.73 -17.27
CA ARG A 133 -14.07 -9.00 -17.84
C ARG A 133 -14.28 -10.49 -18.14
N ASP A 134 -13.22 -11.20 -18.52
CA ASP A 134 -13.25 -12.62 -18.86
C ASP A 134 -12.66 -13.49 -17.75
N THR A 135 -11.60 -13.00 -17.08
CA THR A 135 -10.85 -13.78 -16.08
C THR A 135 -11.34 -13.62 -14.65
N TRP A 136 -12.12 -12.56 -14.37
CA TRP A 136 -12.56 -12.18 -13.02
C TRP A 136 -11.39 -11.92 -12.05
N ASP A 137 -10.22 -11.58 -12.57
CA ASP A 137 -9.01 -11.29 -11.77
C ASP A 137 -9.10 -9.87 -11.17
N GLU A 138 -9.66 -9.78 -9.97
CA GLU A 138 -9.77 -8.56 -9.19
C GLU A 138 -9.04 -8.70 -7.85
N SER A 139 -8.29 -7.67 -7.46
CA SER A 139 -7.59 -7.66 -6.18
C SER A 139 -8.57 -7.67 -5.00
N ALA A 140 -8.28 -8.50 -4.01
CA ALA A 140 -8.96 -8.49 -2.72
C ALA A 140 -8.80 -7.16 -1.95
N ASP A 141 -7.86 -6.30 -2.36
CA ASP A 141 -7.71 -4.95 -1.82
C ASP A 141 -9.03 -4.18 -1.92
N LEU A 142 -9.70 -4.20 -3.08
CA LEU A 142 -10.93 -3.45 -3.31
C LEU A 142 -12.04 -3.85 -2.33
N TYR A 143 -12.29 -5.15 -2.20
CA TYR A 143 -13.34 -5.65 -1.30
C TYR A 143 -13.01 -5.49 0.18
N THR A 144 -11.72 -5.52 0.54
CA THR A 144 -11.28 -5.28 1.92
C THR A 144 -11.45 -3.80 2.26
N LEU A 145 -10.98 -2.91 1.39
CA LEU A 145 -11.07 -1.47 1.55
C LEU A 145 -12.53 -0.97 1.56
N ALA A 146 -13.44 -1.64 0.87
CA ALA A 146 -14.88 -1.36 0.94
C ALA A 146 -15.51 -1.56 2.33
N ARG A 147 -14.78 -2.15 3.28
CA ARG A 147 -15.28 -2.56 4.61
C ARG A 147 -14.31 -2.24 5.74
N THR A 148 -13.31 -1.40 5.49
CA THR A 148 -12.25 -1.09 6.44
C THR A 148 -12.16 0.41 6.67
N ASP A 149 -12.31 0.87 7.91
CA ASP A 149 -12.02 2.24 8.34
C ASP A 149 -10.51 2.48 8.34
N ILE A 150 -10.00 2.86 7.18
CA ILE A 150 -8.59 3.17 6.99
C ILE A 150 -8.40 4.22 5.91
N THR A 151 -7.43 5.11 6.10
CA THR A 151 -6.95 6.02 5.07
C THR A 151 -5.68 5.46 4.47
N VAL A 152 -5.68 5.25 3.15
CA VAL A 152 -4.55 4.66 2.43
C VAL A 152 -3.94 5.70 1.50
N VAL A 153 -2.68 6.05 1.73
CA VAL A 153 -1.90 6.92 0.85
C VAL A 153 -1.16 6.08 -0.17
N CYS A 154 -1.38 6.35 -1.45
CA CYS A 154 -0.82 5.57 -2.56
C CYS A 154 -0.66 6.42 -3.83
N ALA A 155 0.19 5.98 -4.77
CA ALA A 155 0.28 6.58 -6.11
C ALA A 155 -0.76 5.97 -7.08
N GLY A 156 -2.00 5.79 -6.61
CA GLY A 156 -3.08 5.16 -7.36
C GLY A 156 -2.95 3.64 -7.38
N VAL A 157 -3.22 3.03 -8.54
CA VAL A 157 -3.16 1.57 -8.73
C VAL A 157 -1.93 1.22 -9.56
N LYS A 158 -1.31 0.07 -9.30
CA LYS A 158 -0.11 -0.37 -10.03
C LYS A 158 -0.32 -0.31 -11.55
N SER A 159 0.67 0.18 -12.30
CA SER A 159 0.55 0.48 -13.75
C SER A 159 0.16 -0.71 -14.64
N ILE A 160 0.28 -1.92 -14.11
CA ILE A 160 -0.09 -3.19 -14.76
C ILE A 160 -1.60 -3.44 -14.82
N LEU A 161 -2.39 -2.67 -14.08
CA LEU A 161 -3.81 -2.87 -13.89
C LEU A 161 -4.65 -2.14 -14.95
N ASP A 162 -5.95 -2.42 -14.93
CA ASP A 162 -6.95 -1.66 -15.66
C ASP A 162 -7.43 -0.49 -14.78
N VAL A 163 -6.95 0.71 -15.09
CA VAL A 163 -7.25 1.90 -14.29
C VAL A 163 -8.73 2.27 -14.39
N ALA A 164 -9.32 2.22 -15.59
CA ALA A 164 -10.73 2.56 -15.79
C ALA A 164 -11.62 1.64 -14.97
N ALA A 165 -11.45 0.32 -15.14
CA ALA A 165 -12.26 -0.65 -14.42
C ALA A 165 -12.05 -0.60 -12.90
N THR A 166 -10.84 -0.23 -12.45
CA THR A 166 -10.57 -0.07 -11.02
C THR A 166 -11.28 1.16 -10.44
N LEU A 167 -11.30 2.30 -11.14
CA LEU A 167 -12.02 3.50 -10.70
C LEU A 167 -13.52 3.24 -10.58
N GLU A 168 -14.12 2.58 -11.58
CA GLU A 168 -15.53 2.16 -11.54
C GLU A 168 -15.84 1.24 -10.35
N ARG A 169 -14.89 0.35 -10.01
CA ARG A 169 -15.04 -0.54 -8.86
C ARG A 169 -14.90 0.20 -7.53
N ILE A 170 -13.98 1.16 -7.42
CA ILE A 170 -13.83 2.03 -6.25
C ILE A 170 -15.14 2.81 -6.00
N GLU A 171 -15.71 3.39 -7.05
CA GLU A 171 -17.01 4.08 -6.99
C GLU A 171 -18.12 3.13 -6.53
N SER A 172 -18.29 2.00 -7.22
CA SER A 172 -19.35 1.02 -6.92
C SER A 172 -19.28 0.48 -5.49
N LEU A 173 -18.08 0.37 -4.92
CA LEU A 173 -17.84 -0.10 -3.57
C LEU A 173 -17.91 1.01 -2.50
N SER A 174 -18.25 2.24 -2.89
CA SER A 174 -18.32 3.42 -2.01
C SER A 174 -17.00 3.70 -1.28
N ILE A 175 -15.87 3.39 -1.91
CA ILE A 175 -14.55 3.72 -1.39
C ILE A 175 -14.27 5.19 -1.72
N GLY A 176 -14.01 6.01 -0.71
CA GLY A 176 -13.70 7.42 -0.92
C GLY A 176 -12.36 7.58 -1.65
N LEU A 177 -12.26 8.54 -2.57
CA LEU A 177 -11.05 8.81 -3.33
C LEU A 177 -10.81 10.32 -3.44
N VAL A 178 -9.64 10.78 -3.01
CA VAL A 178 -9.23 12.18 -3.06
C VAL A 178 -7.79 12.31 -3.58
N GLY A 179 -7.56 13.25 -4.49
CA GLY A 179 -6.22 13.57 -4.97
C GLY A 179 -5.50 14.52 -4.02
N TYR A 180 -4.23 14.26 -3.73
CA TYR A 180 -3.39 15.23 -3.05
C TYR A 180 -2.82 16.23 -4.04
N ARG A 181 -3.32 17.48 -4.00
CA ARG A 181 -2.94 18.59 -4.88
C ARG A 181 -3.09 18.30 -6.38
N THR A 182 -4.02 17.42 -6.74
CA THR A 182 -4.26 17.03 -8.13
C THR A 182 -5.70 16.59 -8.34
N LEU A 183 -6.24 16.87 -9.53
CA LEU A 183 -7.47 16.27 -10.07
C LEU A 183 -7.17 15.21 -11.14
N LYS A 184 -5.91 14.78 -11.27
CA LYS A 184 -5.47 13.75 -12.20
C LYS A 184 -5.16 12.49 -11.40
N PHE A 185 -5.78 11.38 -11.78
CA PHE A 185 -5.52 10.11 -11.11
C PHE A 185 -4.13 9.60 -11.49
N PRO A 186 -3.23 9.35 -10.53
CA PRO A 186 -1.88 8.89 -10.81
C PRO A 186 -1.85 7.46 -11.35
N GLY A 187 -0.93 7.22 -12.28
CA GLY A 187 -0.73 5.92 -12.93
C GLY A 187 0.40 5.11 -12.31
N PHE A 188 0.60 5.23 -10.99
CA PHE A 188 1.73 4.67 -10.25
C PHE A 188 3.08 5.23 -10.74
N TYR A 189 3.74 4.60 -11.73
CA TYR A 189 4.98 5.11 -12.33
C TYR A 189 4.81 6.39 -13.17
N LEU A 190 3.56 6.72 -13.50
CA LEU A 190 3.19 7.92 -14.25
C LEU A 190 2.51 8.92 -13.32
N ARG A 191 2.84 10.20 -13.48
CA ARG A 191 2.19 11.27 -12.72
C ARG A 191 0.68 11.32 -13.00
N GLU A 192 0.30 10.98 -14.22
CA GLU A 192 -1.09 10.96 -14.68
C GLU A 192 -1.38 9.66 -15.48
N SER A 193 -2.51 9.03 -15.17
CA SER A 193 -2.98 7.81 -15.86
C SER A 193 -3.85 8.07 -17.09
N GLY A 194 -4.24 9.32 -17.33
CA GLY A 194 -5.26 9.69 -18.32
C GLY A 194 -6.69 9.79 -17.77
N PHE A 195 -6.90 9.50 -16.49
CA PHE A 195 -8.19 9.62 -15.80
C PHE A 195 -8.20 10.80 -14.83
N ASN A 196 -9.39 11.38 -14.61
CA ASN A 196 -9.59 12.50 -13.68
C ASN A 196 -10.18 12.01 -12.35
N LEU A 197 -9.91 12.80 -11.31
CA LEU A 197 -10.52 12.69 -9.99
C LEU A 197 -11.62 13.74 -9.84
N GLU A 198 -12.59 13.47 -8.99
CA GLU A 198 -13.67 14.40 -8.66
C GLU A 198 -13.30 15.37 -7.55
N TYR A 199 -12.47 14.90 -6.60
CA TYR A 199 -12.12 15.62 -5.38
C TYR A 199 -10.61 15.71 -5.21
N GLN A 200 -10.16 16.83 -4.64
CA GLN A 200 -8.77 17.04 -4.24
C GLN A 200 -8.66 17.74 -2.88
N ALA A 201 -7.53 17.55 -2.22
CA ALA A 201 -7.14 18.24 -0.99
C ALA A 201 -5.83 19.01 -1.24
N ALA A 202 -5.69 20.22 -0.68
CA ALA A 202 -4.51 21.05 -0.91
C ALA A 202 -3.40 20.82 0.13
N SER A 203 -3.76 20.29 1.31
CA SER A 203 -2.84 20.08 2.42
C SER A 203 -3.10 18.78 3.21
N PRO A 204 -2.11 18.28 3.98
CA PRO A 204 -2.34 17.18 4.92
C PRO A 204 -3.41 17.49 5.97
N LYS A 205 -3.57 18.77 6.34
CA LYS A 205 -4.64 19.22 7.24
C LYS A 205 -6.02 19.03 6.61
N ASP A 206 -6.19 19.37 5.34
CA ASP A 206 -7.47 19.18 4.64
C ASP A 206 -7.85 17.68 4.61
N LEU A 207 -6.87 16.80 4.37
CA LEU A 207 -7.06 15.36 4.42
C LEU A 207 -7.48 14.89 5.82
N ALA A 208 -6.82 15.38 6.88
CA ALA A 208 -7.20 15.09 8.26
C ALA A 208 -8.62 15.60 8.59
N GLU A 209 -9.02 16.75 8.07
CA GLU A 209 -10.38 17.28 8.23
C GLU A 209 -11.43 16.43 7.50
N ILE A 210 -11.11 15.88 6.32
CA ILE A 210 -11.96 14.91 5.61
C ILE A 210 -12.13 13.66 6.47
N ILE A 211 -11.05 13.09 7.01
CA ILE A 211 -11.11 11.90 7.88
C ILE A 211 -12.02 12.16 9.08
N ARG A 212 -11.86 13.32 9.74
CA ARG A 212 -12.72 13.71 10.86
C ARG A 212 -14.18 13.90 10.44
N ALA A 213 -14.44 14.46 9.26
CA ALA A 213 -15.79 14.64 8.74
C ALA A 213 -16.47 13.28 8.49
N ARG A 214 -15.75 12.29 7.95
CA ARG A 214 -16.25 10.93 7.74
C ARG A 214 -16.75 10.31 9.05
N LYS A 215 -15.93 10.36 10.10
CA LYS A 215 -16.29 9.88 11.45
C LYS A 215 -17.51 10.60 12.04
N LYS A 216 -17.67 11.90 11.81
CA LYS A 216 -18.84 12.67 12.26
C LYS A 216 -20.12 12.31 11.52
N LEU A 217 -20.00 11.92 10.25
CA LEU A 217 -21.13 11.54 9.39
C LEU A 217 -21.46 10.05 9.45
N GLY A 218 -20.61 9.22 10.07
CA GLY A 218 -20.78 7.77 10.11
C GLY A 218 -20.49 7.08 8.76
N THR A 219 -19.55 7.63 7.98
CA THR A 219 -19.17 7.13 6.63
C THR A 219 -17.77 6.52 6.59
N GLU A 220 -17.26 6.12 7.75
CA GLU A 220 -15.99 5.43 7.95
C GLU A 220 -16.07 3.91 7.70
N ASN A 221 -17.20 3.38 7.23
CA ASN A 221 -17.40 1.95 6.96
C ASN A 221 -16.65 1.42 5.71
N ALA A 222 -15.98 2.29 4.96
CA ALA A 222 -15.09 1.97 3.85
C ALA A 222 -13.77 2.75 3.99
N ALA A 223 -12.81 2.53 3.11
CA ALA A 223 -11.55 3.25 3.15
C ALA A 223 -11.67 4.65 2.52
N LEU A 224 -10.73 5.53 2.88
CA LEU A 224 -10.42 6.74 2.12
C LEU A 224 -9.08 6.54 1.40
N LEU A 225 -9.08 6.62 0.08
CA LEU A 225 -7.88 6.58 -0.73
C LEU A 225 -7.38 8.00 -0.96
N VAL A 226 -6.11 8.23 -0.66
CA VAL A 226 -5.40 9.46 -0.96
C VAL A 226 -4.44 9.16 -2.12
N ALA A 227 -4.77 9.68 -3.29
CA ALA A 227 -3.98 9.56 -4.50
C ALA A 227 -2.89 10.63 -4.53
N ASN A 228 -1.64 10.22 -4.31
CA ASN A 228 -0.45 11.07 -4.27
C ASN A 228 0.43 10.81 -5.50
N PRO A 229 0.47 11.72 -6.48
CA PRO A 229 1.22 11.50 -7.72
C PRO A 229 2.74 11.55 -7.47
N ILE A 230 3.48 10.73 -8.22
CA ILE A 230 4.95 10.80 -8.28
C ILE A 230 5.40 12.17 -8.82
N GLU A 231 6.55 12.67 -8.36
CA GLU A 231 7.13 13.90 -8.90
C GLU A 231 7.86 13.64 -10.22
N ARG A 232 8.77 12.65 -10.22
CA ARG A 232 9.59 12.28 -11.36
C ARG A 232 9.16 10.94 -11.96
N GLU A 233 8.20 11.02 -12.87
CA GLU A 233 7.66 9.86 -13.59
C GLU A 233 8.71 9.11 -14.42
N VAL A 234 8.42 7.84 -14.70
CA VAL A 234 9.17 7.03 -15.66
C VAL A 234 8.90 7.57 -17.07
N PRO A 235 9.93 7.70 -17.95
CA PRO A 235 9.72 8.11 -19.33
C PRO A 235 8.63 7.27 -20.02
N ARG A 236 7.68 7.96 -20.66
CA ARG A 236 6.44 7.35 -21.18
C ARG A 236 6.72 6.22 -22.17
N ASP A 237 7.71 6.41 -23.04
CA ASP A 237 8.15 5.44 -24.05
C ASP A 237 8.74 4.18 -23.41
N ILE A 238 9.52 4.31 -22.34
CA ILE A 238 10.06 3.20 -21.56
C ILE A 238 8.91 2.47 -20.87
N HIS A 239 8.07 3.21 -20.14
CA HIS A 239 6.94 2.66 -19.41
C HIS A 239 6.03 1.83 -20.32
N ASP A 240 5.55 2.40 -21.42
CA ASP A 240 4.56 1.76 -22.29
C ASP A 240 5.15 0.54 -23.01
N ARG A 241 6.43 0.60 -23.43
CA ARG A 241 7.15 -0.54 -24.04
C ARG A 241 7.32 -1.70 -23.06
N VAL A 242 7.78 -1.42 -21.85
CA VAL A 242 8.03 -2.44 -20.81
C VAL A 242 6.71 -3.07 -20.37
N LEU A 243 5.66 -2.26 -20.22
CA LEU A 243 4.33 -2.75 -19.88
C LEU A 243 3.75 -3.69 -20.94
N ALA A 244 3.80 -3.27 -22.21
CA ALA A 244 3.27 -4.07 -23.31
C ALA A 244 4.01 -5.40 -23.46
N SER A 245 5.34 -5.38 -23.42
CA SER A 245 6.16 -6.60 -23.52
C SER A 245 6.01 -7.51 -22.30
N GLY A 246 5.95 -6.96 -21.09
CA GLY A 246 5.75 -7.74 -19.87
C GLY A 246 4.39 -8.45 -19.82
N LEU A 247 3.31 -7.77 -20.24
CA LEU A 247 1.98 -8.37 -20.32
C LEU A 247 1.89 -9.48 -21.38
N ALA A 248 2.55 -9.29 -22.53
CA ALA A 248 2.64 -10.33 -23.55
C ALA A 248 3.36 -11.57 -23.02
N LEU A 249 4.49 -11.37 -22.33
CA LEU A 249 5.28 -12.47 -21.75
C LEU A 249 4.53 -13.19 -20.63
N ALA A 250 3.82 -12.46 -19.76
CA ALA A 250 2.98 -13.07 -18.71
C ALA A 250 1.90 -13.99 -19.31
N THR A 251 1.30 -13.55 -20.42
CA THR A 251 0.29 -14.33 -21.16
C THR A 251 0.91 -15.58 -21.79
N GLU A 252 2.05 -15.43 -22.47
CA GLU A 252 2.78 -16.53 -23.10
C GLU A 252 3.17 -17.62 -22.08
N GLN A 253 3.59 -17.21 -20.88
CA GLN A 253 3.99 -18.12 -19.80
C GLN A 253 2.81 -18.62 -18.93
N GLY A 254 1.59 -18.19 -19.21
CA GLY A 254 0.41 -18.58 -18.43
C GLY A 254 0.41 -18.12 -16.97
N ILE A 255 1.11 -17.02 -16.67
CA ILE A 255 1.17 -16.45 -15.32
C ILE A 255 -0.21 -15.88 -14.96
N SER A 256 -0.79 -16.32 -13.85
CA SER A 256 -2.16 -15.94 -13.46
C SER A 256 -2.33 -15.73 -11.95
N GLY A 257 -3.39 -15.00 -11.59
CA GLY A 257 -3.76 -14.70 -10.21
C GLY A 257 -2.66 -14.00 -9.41
N LYS A 258 -2.41 -14.46 -8.18
CA LYS A 258 -1.50 -13.77 -7.23
C LYS A 258 -0.04 -13.62 -7.69
N TYR A 259 0.35 -14.37 -8.72
CA TYR A 259 1.69 -14.39 -9.30
C TYR A 259 1.92 -13.31 -10.38
N VAL A 260 0.85 -12.74 -10.94
CA VAL A 260 0.95 -11.73 -12.03
C VAL A 260 1.67 -10.47 -11.56
N THR A 261 1.28 -9.90 -10.42
CA THR A 261 1.88 -8.64 -9.94
C THR A 261 3.37 -8.78 -9.62
N PRO A 262 3.85 -9.77 -8.83
CA PRO A 262 5.28 -9.93 -8.60
C PRO A 262 6.07 -10.14 -9.88
N PHE A 263 5.56 -10.97 -10.81
CA PHE A 263 6.20 -11.20 -12.11
C PHE A 263 6.36 -9.90 -12.92
N LEU A 264 5.29 -9.11 -13.05
CA LEU A 264 5.35 -7.88 -13.85
C LEU A 264 6.22 -6.81 -13.19
N LEU A 265 6.19 -6.67 -11.86
CA LEU A 265 7.09 -5.72 -11.18
C LEU A 265 8.56 -6.12 -11.35
N ASP A 266 8.87 -7.41 -11.25
CA ASP A 266 10.22 -7.92 -11.52
C ASP A 266 10.63 -7.68 -12.97
N TYR A 267 9.72 -7.90 -13.92
CA TYR A 267 9.95 -7.58 -15.33
C TYR A 267 10.25 -6.09 -15.54
N PHE A 268 9.51 -5.20 -14.88
CA PHE A 268 9.77 -3.75 -14.92
C PHE A 268 11.18 -3.43 -14.39
N HIS A 269 11.58 -4.01 -13.26
CA HIS A 269 12.90 -3.76 -12.67
C HIS A 269 14.05 -4.16 -13.59
N HIS A 270 13.90 -5.25 -14.35
CA HIS A 270 14.93 -5.73 -15.27
C HIS A 270 14.92 -5.05 -16.64
N ASN A 271 13.79 -4.45 -17.06
CA ASN A 271 13.62 -3.96 -18.44
C ASN A 271 13.40 -2.44 -18.57
N SER A 272 13.48 -1.69 -17.46
CA SER A 272 13.28 -0.23 -17.43
C SER A 272 14.57 0.59 -17.26
N ASP A 273 15.75 -0.05 -17.40
CA ASP A 273 17.05 0.60 -17.19
C ASP A 273 17.19 1.26 -15.79
N GLY A 274 16.52 0.67 -14.79
CA GLY A 274 16.52 1.15 -13.40
C GLY A 274 15.48 2.23 -13.09
N GLU A 275 14.76 2.75 -14.09
CA GLU A 275 13.77 3.81 -13.89
C GLU A 275 12.57 3.35 -13.05
N SER A 276 12.09 2.11 -13.22
CA SER A 276 10.97 1.59 -12.41
C SER A 276 11.34 1.44 -10.94
N LEU A 277 12.56 0.97 -10.64
CA LEU A 277 13.02 0.78 -9.27
C LEU A 277 13.14 2.13 -8.57
N ARG A 278 13.77 3.10 -9.23
CA ARG A 278 13.87 4.46 -8.73
C ARG A 278 12.50 5.08 -8.45
N ALA A 279 11.60 5.02 -9.44
CA ALA A 279 10.25 5.57 -9.30
C ALA A 279 9.49 4.88 -8.16
N ASN A 280 9.64 3.56 -8.01
CA ASN A 280 9.02 2.82 -6.91
C ASN A 280 9.52 3.32 -5.54
N ILE A 281 10.83 3.53 -5.37
CA ILE A 281 11.41 4.06 -4.12
C ILE A 281 10.84 5.44 -3.81
N GLU A 282 10.85 6.36 -4.78
CA GLU A 282 10.33 7.72 -4.64
C GLU A 282 8.85 7.73 -4.22
N ILE A 283 8.03 6.91 -4.88
CA ILE A 283 6.61 6.77 -4.57
C ILE A 283 6.41 6.36 -3.11
N ILE A 284 7.11 5.32 -2.66
CA ILE A 284 6.88 4.76 -1.31
C ILE A 284 7.32 5.76 -0.24
N LEU A 285 8.47 6.42 -0.42
CA LEU A 285 8.96 7.44 0.50
C LEU A 285 8.03 8.65 0.55
N SER A 286 7.57 9.14 -0.60
CA SER A 286 6.62 10.25 -0.70
C SER A 286 5.28 9.91 -0.02
N ASN A 287 4.77 8.70 -0.25
CA ASN A 287 3.51 8.25 0.38
C ASN A 287 3.65 8.06 1.89
N ALA A 288 4.77 7.51 2.35
CA ALA A 288 5.06 7.37 3.77
C ALA A 288 5.19 8.73 4.47
N ALA A 289 5.83 9.70 3.80
CA ALA A 289 5.92 11.07 4.29
C ALA A 289 4.54 11.71 4.43
N LEU A 290 3.75 11.70 3.36
CA LEU A 290 2.40 12.28 3.37
C LEU A 290 1.49 11.59 4.39
N ALA A 291 1.56 10.27 4.53
CA ALA A 291 0.81 9.53 5.55
C ALA A 291 1.18 9.96 6.97
N ALA A 292 2.47 10.14 7.25
CA ALA A 292 2.93 10.64 8.55
C ALA A 292 2.44 12.07 8.81
N GLU A 293 2.47 12.96 7.80
CA GLU A 293 1.94 14.31 7.91
C GLU A 293 0.43 14.33 8.22
N ILE A 294 -0.35 13.46 7.55
CA ILE A 294 -1.78 13.30 7.81
C ILE A 294 -2.02 12.78 9.24
N ALA A 295 -1.28 11.76 9.68
CA ALA A 295 -1.43 11.19 11.01
C ALA A 295 -1.14 12.22 12.11
N VAL A 296 -0.07 13.00 11.96
CA VAL A 296 0.28 14.09 12.88
C VAL A 296 -0.77 15.21 12.85
N ALA A 297 -1.28 15.56 11.67
CA ALA A 297 -2.33 16.57 11.54
C ALA A 297 -3.64 16.10 12.19
N LEU A 298 -3.97 14.82 12.09
CA LEU A 298 -5.20 14.25 12.65
C LEU A 298 -5.25 14.33 14.17
N ILE A 299 -4.16 13.98 14.86
CA ILE A 299 -4.08 14.08 16.33
C ILE A 299 -4.22 15.53 16.80
N LYS A 300 -3.58 16.47 16.11
CA LYS A 300 -3.70 17.91 16.42
C LYS A 300 -5.12 18.47 16.26
N LEU A 301 -6.02 17.75 15.58
CA LEU A 301 -7.43 18.13 15.43
C LEU A 301 -8.34 17.45 16.48
N GLU A 302 -7.83 16.46 17.20
CA GLU A 302 -8.51 15.77 18.30
C GLU A 302 -8.19 16.42 19.67
N ASP A 303 -7.05 17.10 19.78
CA ASP A 303 -6.71 18.05 20.85
C ASP A 303 -7.54 19.36 20.78
#